data_AF-A0A0Q9KQX5-F1
#
_entry.id   AF-A0A0Q9KQX5-F1
#
_cell.length_a   1.000
_cell.length_b   1.000
_cell.length_c   1.000
_cell.angle_alpha   90.00
_cell.angle_beta   90.00
_cell.angle_gamma   90.00
#
_symmetry.space_group_name_H-M   'P 1'
#
loop_
_entity.id
_entity.type
_entity.pdbx_description
1 polymer ?
#
loop_
_entity_poly.entity_id
_entity_poly.type
_entity_poly.pdbx_seq_one_letter_code
_entity_poly.pdbx_strand_id
1 'polypeptide(L)'
;MPLPRPAPGTTRWWVVGTIGISLALVVIVWFAVESSKALRADVTAYRDVTDTQITVAYDVHRPDGAAVRCTVEAQDTRHGRVGTVTDDVPAGATSVHRVVTVRTSARAVVGLVSSCVRLP
;
A
#
# COMPACT_ATOMS: atom_id res chain seq x y z
N MET A 1 -13.03 1.42 47.65
CA MET A 1 -13.30 0.06 47.16
C MET A 1 -11.96 -0.68 47.05
N PRO A 2 -11.74 -1.80 47.75
CA PRO A 2 -10.49 -2.54 47.66
C PRO A 2 -10.42 -3.32 46.34
N LEU A 3 -9.31 -3.19 45.61
CA LEU A 3 -9.05 -3.99 44.42
C LEU A 3 -8.90 -5.48 44.84
N PRO A 4 -9.52 -6.44 44.13
CA PRO A 4 -9.33 -7.85 44.40
C PRO A 4 -7.85 -8.21 44.30
N ARG A 5 -7.27 -8.80 45.36
CA ARG A 5 -5.91 -9.34 45.30
C ARG A 5 -5.96 -10.68 44.57
N PRO A 6 -5.18 -10.88 43.49
CA PRO A 6 -5.13 -12.15 42.78
C PRO A 6 -4.69 -13.28 43.73
N ALA A 7 -5.40 -14.42 43.71
CA ALA A 7 -5.09 -15.57 44.56
C ALA A 7 -3.67 -16.11 44.27
N PRO A 8 -2.97 -16.72 45.25
CA PRO A 8 -1.52 -17.01 45.17
C PRO A 8 -1.01 -17.90 44.02
N GLY A 9 -1.89 -18.49 43.19
CA GLY A 9 -1.53 -19.20 41.95
C GLY A 9 -1.78 -18.43 40.65
N THR A 10 -2.58 -17.35 40.70
CA THR A 10 -2.98 -16.58 39.52
C THR A 10 -1.94 -15.55 39.09
N THR A 11 -1.10 -15.06 40.02
CA THR A 11 -0.04 -14.07 39.72
C THR A 11 0.93 -14.57 38.66
N ARG A 12 1.30 -15.86 38.69
CA ARG A 12 2.18 -16.46 37.67
C ARG A 12 1.52 -16.46 36.28
N TRP A 13 0.22 -16.69 36.21
CA TRP A 13 -0.54 -16.67 34.96
C TRP A 13 -0.74 -15.24 34.41
N TRP A 14 -0.95 -14.27 35.30
CA TRP A 14 -0.95 -12.84 34.92
C TRP A 14 0.41 -12.39 34.39
N VAL A 15 1.52 -12.79 35.02
CA VAL A 15 2.87 -12.49 34.52
C VAL A 15 3.09 -13.09 33.13
N VAL A 16 2.76 -14.38 32.95
CA VAL A 16 2.86 -15.04 31.62
C VAL A 16 1.99 -14.33 30.58
N GLY A 17 0.76 -13.95 30.95
CA GLY A 17 -0.14 -13.18 30.08
C GLY A 17 0.43 -11.82 29.67
N THR A 18 0.95 -11.05 30.62
CA THR A 18 1.56 -9.74 30.34
C THR A 18 2.81 -9.86 29.45
N ILE A 19 3.66 -10.86 29.70
CA ILE A 19 4.83 -11.13 28.85
C ILE A 19 4.38 -11.50 27.44
N GLY A 20 3.41 -12.41 27.30
CA GLY A 20 2.87 -12.80 26.00
C GLY A 20 2.30 -11.63 25.20
N ILE A 21 1.49 -10.79 25.84
CA ILE A 21 0.93 -9.58 25.21
C ILE A 21 2.04 -8.61 24.82
N SER A 22 3.03 -8.38 25.69
CA SER A 22 4.14 -7.47 25.37
C SER A 22 4.96 -7.94 24.16
N LEU A 23 5.25 -9.24 24.06
CA LEU A 23 5.93 -9.84 22.91
C LEU A 23 5.11 -9.70 21.62
N ALA A 24 3.80 -9.95 21.69
CA ALA A 24 2.91 -9.79 20.56
C ALA A 24 2.89 -8.33 20.06
N LEU A 25 2.85 -7.35 20.97
CA LEU A 25 2.90 -5.92 20.61
C LEU A 25 4.23 -5.55 19.94
N VAL A 26 5.37 -6.04 20.45
CA VAL A 26 6.68 -5.79 19.82
C VAL A 26 6.70 -6.31 18.39
N VAL A 27 6.18 -7.52 18.16
CA VAL A 27 6.11 -8.12 16.82
C VAL A 27 5.19 -7.31 15.91
N ILE A 28 4.00 -6.91 16.39
CA ILE A 28 3.06 -6.08 15.61
C ILE A 28 3.70 -4.74 15.22
N VAL A 29 4.35 -4.07 16.17
CA VAL A 29 5.03 -2.78 15.91
C VAL A 29 6.16 -2.95 14.91
N TRP A 30 6.97 -4.00 15.03
CA TRP A 30 8.03 -4.30 14.08
C TRP A 30 7.48 -4.48 12.65
N PHE A 31 6.44 -5.31 12.48
CA PHE A 31 5.79 -5.51 11.18
C PHE A 31 5.19 -4.21 10.62
N ALA A 32 4.59 -3.38 11.46
CA ALA A 32 4.06 -2.09 11.04
C ALA A 32 5.16 -1.15 10.53
N VAL A 33 6.30 -1.08 11.23
CA VAL A 33 7.44 -0.24 10.84
C VAL A 33 8.05 -0.70 9.51
N GLU A 34 8.26 -2.01 9.32
CA GLU A 34 8.78 -2.52 8.05
C GLU A 34 7.80 -2.28 6.90
N SER A 35 6.49 -2.40 7.16
CA SER A 35 5.46 -2.10 6.15
C SER A 35 5.43 -0.62 5.76
N SER A 36 5.81 0.30 6.66
CA SER A 36 5.84 1.74 6.37
C SER A 36 7.05 2.21 5.55
N LYS A 37 8.11 1.40 5.44
CA LYS A 37 9.24 1.68 4.53
C LYS A 37 8.97 1.22 3.09
N ALA A 38 7.80 0.63 2.85
CA ALA A 38 7.44 0.14 1.53
C ALA A 38 7.24 1.30 0.54
N LEU A 39 7.67 1.06 -0.70
CA LEU A 39 7.33 1.90 -1.84
C LEU A 39 5.81 2.04 -1.92
N ARG A 40 5.32 3.28 -1.88
CA ARG A 40 3.88 3.56 -1.87
C ARG A 40 3.51 4.36 -3.11
N ALA A 41 2.39 4.01 -3.72
CA ALA A 41 1.85 4.73 -4.85
C ALA A 41 0.36 4.96 -4.58
N ASP A 42 -0.04 6.21 -4.60
CA ASP A 42 -1.40 6.63 -4.30
C ASP A 42 -2.00 7.32 -5.53
N VAL A 43 -3.18 6.86 -5.96
CA VAL A 43 -3.89 7.47 -7.09
C VAL A 43 -4.58 8.73 -6.61
N THR A 44 -4.26 9.87 -7.23
CA THR A 44 -4.82 11.17 -6.84
C THR A 44 -6.01 11.58 -7.69
N ALA A 45 -6.01 11.25 -8.99
CA ALA A 45 -7.14 11.55 -9.86
C ALA A 45 -7.21 10.61 -11.06
N TYR A 46 -8.39 10.51 -11.65
CA TYR A 46 -8.58 9.93 -12.97
C TYR A 46 -9.45 10.87 -13.81
N ARG A 47 -9.10 11.01 -15.08
CA ARG A 47 -9.75 11.90 -16.04
C ARG A 47 -9.81 11.25 -17.42
N ASP A 48 -10.55 11.88 -18.33
CA ASP A 48 -10.63 11.46 -19.74
C ASP A 48 -11.05 9.99 -19.92
N VAL A 49 -12.04 9.55 -19.14
CA VAL A 49 -12.55 8.18 -19.17
C VAL A 49 -13.40 7.97 -20.42
N THR A 50 -12.92 7.14 -21.34
CA THR A 50 -13.66 6.70 -22.53
C THR A 50 -13.83 5.18 -22.54
N ASP A 51 -14.46 4.63 -23.59
CA ASP A 51 -14.59 3.19 -23.76
C ASP A 51 -13.26 2.47 -24.05
N THR A 52 -12.22 3.21 -24.41
CA THR A 52 -10.92 2.67 -24.88
C THR A 52 -9.70 3.25 -24.19
N GLN A 53 -9.86 4.24 -23.31
CA GLN A 53 -8.76 4.79 -22.53
C GLN A 53 -9.23 5.43 -21.21
N ILE A 54 -8.31 5.52 -20.26
CA ILE A 54 -8.45 6.28 -19.03
C ILE A 54 -7.12 6.94 -18.69
N THR A 55 -7.15 8.21 -18.29
CA THR A 55 -5.95 8.90 -17.81
C THR A 55 -5.93 8.86 -16.29
N VAL A 56 -4.85 8.30 -15.73
CA VAL A 56 -4.67 8.12 -14.28
C VAL A 56 -3.52 9.01 -13.81
N ALA A 57 -3.78 9.82 -12.80
CA ALA A 57 -2.79 10.61 -12.08
C ALA A 57 -2.52 9.95 -10.73
N TYR A 58 -1.24 9.72 -10.42
CA TYR A 58 -0.81 9.09 -9.18
C TYR A 58 0.49 9.70 -8.68
N ASP A 59 0.67 9.62 -7.38
CA ASP A 59 1.86 10.07 -6.68
C ASP A 59 2.65 8.85 -6.18
N VAL A 60 3.93 8.83 -6.47
CA VAL A 60 4.85 7.77 -6.04
C VAL A 60 5.72 8.29 -4.92
N HIS A 61 5.61 7.67 -3.75
CA HIS A 61 6.40 7.94 -2.56
C HIS A 61 7.47 6.84 -2.39
N ARG A 62 8.74 7.24 -2.52
CA ARG A 62 9.91 6.38 -2.51
C ARG A 62 11.00 6.97 -1.61
N PRO A 63 11.25 6.40 -0.42
CA PRO A 63 12.16 6.98 0.56
C PRO A 63 13.61 7.09 0.04
N ASP A 64 14.04 6.11 -0.76
CA ASP A 64 15.45 5.99 -1.19
C ASP A 64 15.77 6.72 -2.51
N GLY A 65 14.77 7.33 -3.16
CA GLY A 65 14.96 7.99 -4.46
C GLY A 65 15.38 7.05 -5.62
N ALA A 66 15.27 5.72 -5.42
CA ALA A 66 15.65 4.70 -6.40
C ALA A 66 14.72 4.68 -7.62
N ALA A 67 15.22 4.26 -8.79
CA ALA A 67 14.40 4.08 -9.97
C ALA A 67 13.34 2.99 -9.73
N VAL A 68 12.09 3.26 -10.13
CA VAL A 68 10.96 2.35 -9.91
C VAL A 68 10.15 2.19 -11.17
N ARG A 69 9.66 0.97 -11.38
CA ARG A 69 8.73 0.62 -12.44
C ARG A 69 7.38 0.37 -11.81
N CYS A 70 6.39 1.21 -12.13
CA CYS A 70 5.03 1.10 -11.63
C CYS A 70 4.12 0.54 -12.71
N THR A 71 3.26 -0.40 -12.34
CA THR A 71 2.23 -0.97 -13.21
C THR A 71 0.89 -0.39 -12.82
N VAL A 72 0.31 0.39 -13.73
CA VAL A 72 -1.01 0.99 -13.57
C VAL A 72 -2.03 0.13 -14.30
N GLU A 73 -3.11 -0.17 -13.61
CA GLU A 73 -4.18 -1.04 -14.07
C GLU A 73 -5.50 -0.27 -14.10
N ALA A 74 -6.28 -0.49 -15.15
CA ALA A 74 -7.63 0.02 -15.28
C ALA A 74 -8.63 -1.12 -15.07
N GLN A 75 -9.66 -0.87 -14.26
CA GLN A 75 -10.72 -1.83 -13.97
C GLN A 75 -12.09 -1.35 -14.43
N ASP A 76 -12.94 -2.30 -14.81
CA ASP A 76 -14.35 -2.09 -15.14
C ASP A 76 -15.26 -2.11 -13.89
N THR A 77 -16.57 -2.00 -14.12
CA THR A 77 -17.61 -2.00 -13.07
C THR A 77 -17.74 -3.32 -12.32
N ARG A 78 -17.20 -4.41 -12.87
CA ARG A 78 -17.15 -5.74 -12.25
C ARG A 78 -15.79 -6.00 -11.59
N HIS A 79 -14.92 -5.00 -11.49
CA HIS A 79 -13.54 -5.14 -11.05
C HIS A 79 -12.73 -6.09 -11.95
N GLY A 80 -13.12 -6.20 -13.22
CA GLY A 80 -12.35 -6.88 -14.24
C GLY A 80 -11.23 -5.99 -14.75
N ARG A 81 -10.03 -6.56 -14.88
CA ARG A 81 -8.88 -5.88 -15.49
C ARG A 81 -9.12 -5.66 -16.97
N VAL A 82 -9.22 -4.40 -17.39
CA VAL A 82 -9.49 -4.02 -18.79
C VAL A 82 -8.32 -3.33 -19.49
N GLY A 83 -7.26 -2.99 -18.75
CA GLY A 83 -6.05 -2.43 -19.33
C GLY A 83 -4.93 -2.34 -18.33
N THR A 84 -3.69 -2.39 -18.81
CA THR A 84 -2.49 -2.24 -18.00
C THR A 84 -1.43 -1.49 -18.77
N VAL A 85 -0.72 -0.61 -18.09
CA VAL A 85 0.43 0.12 -18.63
C VAL A 85 1.55 0.15 -17.58
N THR A 86 2.78 0.13 -18.06
CA THR A 86 3.96 0.20 -17.23
C THR A 86 4.60 1.58 -17.41
N ASP A 87 4.80 2.30 -16.31
CA ASP A 87 5.52 3.58 -16.29
C ASP A 87 6.85 3.44 -15.55
N ASP A 88 7.91 3.86 -16.23
CA ASP A 88 9.26 3.87 -15.68
C ASP A 88 9.56 5.24 -15.08
N VAL A 89 9.71 5.29 -13.75
CA VAL A 89 10.00 6.51 -13.01
C VAL A 89 11.50 6.53 -12.64
N PRO A 90 12.29 7.43 -13.25
CA PRO A 90 13.74 7.48 -13.03
C PRO A 90 14.12 7.85 -11.59
N ALA A 91 15.36 7.57 -11.20
CA ALA A 91 15.92 7.97 -9.90
C ALA A 91 15.90 9.51 -9.74
N GLY A 92 15.71 10.00 -8.51
CA GLY A 92 15.32 11.39 -8.25
C GLY A 92 14.50 11.58 -6.97
N ALA A 93 13.61 12.57 -6.95
CA ALA A 93 12.88 13.00 -5.76
C ALA A 93 12.12 11.88 -5.02
N THR A 94 11.95 12.07 -3.71
CA THR A 94 11.24 11.15 -2.81
C THR A 94 9.75 11.03 -3.13
N SER A 95 9.15 12.09 -3.68
CA SER A 95 7.76 12.12 -4.12
C SER A 95 7.68 12.65 -5.54
N VAL A 96 7.03 11.92 -6.45
CA VAL A 96 6.88 12.34 -7.85
C VAL A 96 5.44 12.13 -8.29
N HIS A 97 4.85 13.20 -8.86
CA HIS A 97 3.54 13.15 -9.49
C HIS A 97 3.67 12.66 -10.93
N ARG A 98 2.85 11.68 -11.33
CA ARG A 98 2.85 11.07 -12.67
C ARG A 98 1.44 11.05 -13.23
N VAL A 99 1.33 11.26 -14.53
CA VAL A 99 0.07 11.17 -15.27
C VAL A 99 0.29 10.26 -16.45
N VAL A 100 -0.47 9.17 -16.52
CA VAL A 100 -0.30 8.14 -17.54
C VAL A 100 -1.67 7.79 -18.12
N THR A 101 -1.71 7.64 -19.44
CA THR A 101 -2.92 7.18 -20.15
C THR A 101 -2.84 5.68 -20.35
N VAL A 102 -3.82 4.96 -19.80
CA VAL A 102 -3.99 3.52 -19.95
C VAL A 102 -4.95 3.26 -21.10
N ARG A 103 -4.53 2.48 -22.10
CA ARG A 103 -5.47 1.97 -23.12
C ARG A 103 -6.23 0.78 -22.58
N THR A 104 -7.55 0.77 -22.77
CA THR A 104 -8.45 -0.23 -22.23
C THR A 104 -9.20 -0.95 -23.35
N SER A 105 -9.49 -2.23 -23.15
CA SER A 105 -10.29 -3.04 -24.07
C SER A 105 -11.80 -2.80 -23.91
N ALA A 106 -12.20 -2.26 -22.75
CA ALA A 106 -13.56 -1.86 -22.44
C ALA A 106 -13.55 -0.62 -21.54
N ARG A 107 -14.73 -0.04 -21.31
CA ARG A 107 -14.89 1.16 -20.48
C ARG A 107 -14.44 0.91 -19.03
N ALA A 108 -13.34 1.55 -18.65
CA ALA A 108 -12.87 1.55 -17.26
C ALA A 108 -13.67 2.56 -16.42
N VAL A 109 -13.78 2.29 -15.12
CA VAL A 109 -14.37 3.22 -14.14
C VAL A 109 -13.37 3.66 -13.09
N VAL A 110 -12.30 2.89 -12.88
CA VAL A 110 -11.26 3.20 -11.91
C VAL A 110 -9.89 2.78 -12.44
N GLY A 111 -8.87 3.56 -12.09
CA GLY A 111 -7.47 3.22 -12.29
C GLY A 111 -6.79 3.02 -10.93
N LEU A 112 -5.93 2.01 -10.83
CA LEU A 112 -5.19 1.66 -9.61
C LEU A 112 -3.73 1.38 -9.96
N VAL A 113 -2.83 1.60 -9.01
CA VAL A 113 -1.45 1.13 -9.13
C VAL A 113 -1.38 -0.28 -8.56
N SER A 114 -1.20 -1.27 -9.42
CA SER A 114 -1.22 -2.69 -9.06
C SER A 114 0.07 -3.11 -8.34
N SER A 115 1.21 -2.64 -8.86
CA SER A 115 2.51 -2.91 -8.25
C SER A 115 3.51 -1.83 -8.63
N CYS A 116 4.44 -1.55 -7.73
CA CYS A 116 5.66 -0.82 -8.07
C CYS A 116 6.85 -1.64 -7.59
N VAL A 117 7.83 -1.82 -8.48
CA VAL A 117 9.06 -2.56 -8.19
C VAL A 117 10.25 -1.64 -8.39
N ARG A 118 11.27 -1.79 -7.53
CA ARG A 118 12.55 -1.11 -7.72
C ARG A 118 13.28 -1.72 -8.91
N LEU A 119 13.79 -0.87 -9.79
CA LEU A 119 14.66 -1.30 -10.88
C LEU A 119 16.08 -1.53 -10.33
N PRO A 120 16.76 -2.62 -10.72
CA PRO A 120 18.13 -2.91 -10.32
C PRO A 120 19.14 -1.97 -10.98
#